data_AF-A0A5J4PR05-F1
#
_entry.id   AF-A0A5J4PR05-F1
#
_cell.length_a   1.000
_cell.length_b   1.000
_cell.length_c   1.000
_cell.angle_alpha   90.00
_cell.angle_beta   90.00
_cell.angle_gamma   90.00
#
_symmetry.space_group_name_H-M   'P 1'
#
loop_
_entity.id
_entity.type
_entity.pdbx_description
1 polymer ?
#
loop_
_entity_poly.entity_id
_entity_poly.type
_entity_poly.pdbx_seq_one_letter_code
_entity_poly.pdbx_strand_id
1 'polypeptide(L)' 'MNIRKYTLSNGLRLVHLQDSGTKMVALNILYNVGARDEHPEHTGFAHLFEHLMFGGSVNIPDYDSPLQLAGGENNAWT' A
#
# COMPACT_ATOMS: atom_id res chain seq x y z
N MET A 1 20.00 9.34 10.80
CA MET A 1 18.91 8.76 9.98
C MET A 1 19.48 8.47 8.60
N ASN A 2 19.62 7.20 8.21
CA ASN A 2 20.21 6.79 6.92
C ASN A 2 19.12 6.15 6.05
N ILE A 3 18.74 6.82 4.97
CA ILE A 3 17.72 6.35 4.03
C ILE A 3 18.40 5.54 2.93
N ARG A 4 18.00 4.28 2.81
CA ARG A 4 18.51 3.35 1.78
C ARG A 4 17.51 3.25 0.63
N LYS A 5 18.00 3.28 -0.60
CA LYS A 5 17.18 3.19 -1.81
C LYS A 5 17.62 2.00 -2.64
N TYR A 6 16.65 1.24 -3.15
CA TYR A 6 16.89 0.06 -3.97
C TYR A 6 15.91 0.01 -5.12
N THR A 7 16.31 -0.65 -6.20
CA THR A 7 15.42 -1.06 -7.27
C THR A 7 15.56 -2.57 -7.43
N LEU A 8 14.45 -3.29 -7.27
CA LEU A 8 14.42 -4.74 -7.47
C LEU A 8 14.51 -5.06 -8.97
N SER A 9 14.82 -6.31 -9.30
CA SER A 9 14.89 -6.79 -10.69
C SER A 9 13.58 -6.63 -11.46
N ASN A 10 12.44 -6.60 -10.77
CA ASN A 10 11.11 -6.36 -11.37
C ASN A 10 10.76 -4.87 -11.52
N GLY A 11 11.69 -3.96 -11.20
CA GLY A 11 11.50 -2.50 -11.30
C GLY A 11 10.87 -1.83 -10.07
N LEU A 12 10.46 -2.58 -9.04
CA LEU A 12 9.93 -1.98 -7.81
C LEU A 12 11.01 -1.15 -7.10
N ARG A 13 10.66 0.09 -6.77
CA ARG A 13 11.55 1.02 -6.04
C ARG A 13 11.24 0.97 -4.56
N LEU A 14 12.25 0.73 -3.74
CA LEU A 14 12.14 0.72 -2.28
C LEU A 14 12.88 1.91 -1.70
N VAL A 15 12.22 2.59 -0.76
CA VAL A 15 12.82 3.59 0.11
C VAL A 15 12.67 3.06 1.53
N HIS A 16 13.78 2.68 2.14
CA HIS A 16 13.80 2.05 3.45
C HIS A 16 14.59 2.91 4.43
N LEU A 17 13.98 3.16 5.58
CA LEU A 17 14.64 3.74 6.74
C LEU A 17 14.47 2.79 7.91
N GLN A 18 15.59 2.35 8.49
CA GLN A 18 15.58 1.64 9.76
C GLN A 18 15.72 2.64 10.90
N ASP A 19 14.78 2.60 11.85
CA ASP A 19 14.80 3.39 13.07
C ASP A 19 14.76 2.45 14.29
N SER A 20 15.84 2.44 15.09
CA SER A 20 15.93 1.65 16.32
C SER A 20 15.32 2.34 17.53
N GLY A 21 14.88 3.60 17.41
CA GLY A 21 14.23 4.38 18.46
C GLY A 21 12.75 4.06 18.67
N THR A 22 12.14 3.31 17.75
CA THR A 22 10.72 2.91 17.83
C THR A 22 10.56 1.40 17.62
N LYS A 23 9.45 0.84 18.12
CA LYS A 23 9.00 -0.53 17.81
C LYS A 23 7.94 -0.55 16.70
N MET A 24 7.50 0.62 16.25
CA MET A 24 6.50 0.76 15.19
C MET A 24 7.12 0.47 13.82
N VAL A 25 6.30 -0.06 12.93
CA VAL A 25 6.62 -0.22 11.51
C VAL A 25 5.54 0.49 10.71
N ALA A 26 5.94 1.22 9.67
CA ALA A 26 5.05 1.80 8.69
C ALA A 26 5.43 1.28 7.30
N LEU A 27 4.43 0.85 6.53
CA LEU A 27 4.58 0.40 5.16
C LEU A 27 3.67 1.22 4.27
N ASN A 28 4.19 1.73 3.16
CA ASN A 28 3.42 2.41 2.12
C ASN A 28 3.72 1.74 0.79
N ILE A 29 2.67 1.36 0.06
CA ILE A 29 2.74 0.87 -1.31
C ILE A 29 2.07 1.91 -2.18
N LEU A 30 2.82 2.47 -3.13
CA LEU A 30 2.37 3.58 -3.97
C LEU A 30 2.39 3.12 -5.42
N TYR A 31 1.25 3.29 -6.09
CA TYR A 31 1.13 3.06 -7.52
C TYR A 31 1.19 4.40 -8.25
N ASN A 32 1.93 4.44 -9.36
CA ASN A 32 2.03 5.65 -10.19
C ASN A 32 0.88 5.69 -11.21
N VAL A 33 -0.35 5.60 -10.70
CA VAL A 33 -1.62 5.63 -11.45
C VAL A 33 -2.71 6.11 -10.50
N GLY A 34 -3.73 6.80 -11.00
CA GLY A 34 -4.88 7.24 -10.21
C GLY A 34 -6.01 7.77 -11.09
N ALA A 35 -6.89 8.60 -10.51
CA ALA A 35 -8.07 9.13 -11.19
C ALA A 35 -7.76 9.86 -12.52
N ARG A 36 -6.58 10.49 -12.64
CA ARG A 36 -6.14 11.16 -13.88
C ARG A 36 -5.97 10.21 -15.06
N ASP A 37 -5.69 8.94 -14.79
CA ASP A 37 -5.36 7.93 -15.80
C ASP A 37 -6.59 7.10 -16.20
N GLU A 38 -7.77 7.43 -15.68
CA GLU A 38 -9.02 6.74 -15.98
C GLU A 38 -9.50 6.99 -17.42
N HIS A 39 -10.19 5.99 -17.98
CA HIS A 39 -10.89 6.17 -19.24
C HIS A 39 -12.09 7.10 -19.02
N PRO A 40 -12.40 8.07 -19.92
CA PRO A 40 -13.49 9.02 -19.74
C PRO A 40 -14.87 8.39 -19.49
N GLU A 41 -15.11 7.21 -20.06
CA GLU A 41 -16.36 6.44 -19.88
C GLU A 41 -16.38 5.57 -18.61
N HIS A 42 -15.28 5.52 -17.84
CA HIS A 42 -15.10 4.63 -16.68
C HIS A 42 -14.50 5.39 -15.49
N THR A 43 -15.16 6.49 -15.12
CA THR A 43 -14.74 7.32 -13.98
C THR A 43 -14.96 6.63 -12.64
N GLY A 44 -14.06 6.83 -11.69
CA GLY A 44 -14.13 6.28 -10.33
C GLY A 44 -13.58 4.86 -10.21
N PHE A 45 -13.01 4.29 -11.28
CA PHE A 45 -12.47 2.94 -11.28
C PHE A 45 -11.19 2.82 -10.45
N ALA A 46 -10.32 3.82 -10.45
CA ALA A 46 -9.12 3.81 -9.61
C ALA A 46 -9.52 3.73 -8.13
N HIS A 47 -10.49 4.55 -7.72
CA HIS A 47 -11.02 4.52 -6.36
C HIS A 47 -11.78 3.22 -6.07
N LEU A 48 -12.59 2.71 -7.00
CA LEU A 48 -13.25 1.41 -6.83
C LEU A 48 -12.23 0.28 -6.62
N PHE A 49 -11.17 0.24 -7.42
CA PHE A 49 -10.13 -0.78 -7.29
C PHE A 49 -9.34 -0.64 -5.98
N GLU A 50 -9.12 0.59 -5.49
CA GLU A 50 -8.59 0.82 -4.15
C GLU A 50 -9.45 0.11 -3.09
N HIS A 51 -10.77 0.32 -3.07
CA HIS A 51 -11.67 -0.35 -2.13
C HIS A 51 -11.64 -1.87 -2.27
N LEU A 52 -11.61 -2.39 -3.51
CA LEU A 52 -11.58 -3.83 -3.74
C LEU A 52 -10.29 -4.50 -3.21
N MET A 53 -9.18 -3.78 -3.08
CA MET A 53 -7.95 -4.33 -2.48
C MET A 53 -8.12 -4.67 -0.99
N PHE A 54 -9.08 -4.06 -0.27
CA PHE A 54 -9.38 -4.42 1.12
C PHE A 54 -10.18 -5.72 1.26
N GLY A 55 -10.79 -6.21 0.16
CA GLY A 55 -11.60 -7.42 0.15
C GLY A 55 -10.83 -8.75 0.26
N GLY A 56 -9.52 -8.69 0.47
CA GLY A 56 -8.66 -9.86 0.56
C GLY A 56 -8.03 -10.30 -0.77
N SER A 57 -7.17 -11.31 -0.69
CA SER A 57 -6.39 -11.86 -1.80
C SER A 57 -6.37 -13.39 -1.73
N VAL A 58 -5.84 -14.02 -2.78
CA VAL A 58 -5.62 -15.48 -2.85
C VAL A 58 -4.90 -16.04 -1.64
N ASN A 59 -3.96 -15.28 -1.05
CA ASN A 59 -3.14 -15.76 0.08
C ASN A 59 -3.66 -15.30 1.44
N ILE A 60 -4.38 -14.18 1.49
CA ILE A 60 -4.86 -13.56 2.74
C ILE A 60 -6.31 -13.09 2.50
N PRO A 61 -7.32 -13.89 2.90
CA PRO A 61 -8.72 -13.56 2.69
C PRO A 61 -9.20 -12.34 3.51
N ASP A 62 -8.56 -12.07 4.64
CA ASP A 62 -8.85 -10.93 5.51
C ASP A 62 -7.54 -10.35 6.04
N TYR A 63 -7.26 -9.11 5.67
CA TYR A 63 -6.06 -8.38 6.08
C TYR A 63 -6.30 -7.52 7.32
N ASP A 64 -7.51 -7.01 7.50
CA ASP A 64 -7.81 -5.97 8.49
C ASP A 64 -7.89 -6.54 9.90
N SER A 65 -8.57 -7.68 10.10
CA SER A 65 -8.73 -8.23 11.45
C SER A 65 -7.40 -8.58 12.12
N PRO A 66 -6.45 -9.28 11.46
CA PRO A 66 -5.16 -9.57 12.07
C PRO A 66 -4.35 -8.30 12.39
N LEU A 67 -4.41 -7.29 11.53
CA LEU A 67 -3.71 -6.02 11.74
C LEU A 67 -4.27 -5.28 12.96
N GLN A 68 -5.59 -5.16 13.05
CA GLN A 68 -6.27 -4.50 14.17
C GLN A 68 -6.06 -5.23 15.50
N LEU A 69 -6.07 -6.57 15.49
CA LEU A 69 -5.75 -7.38 16.68
C LEU A 69 -4.30 -7.17 17.17
N ALA A 70 -3.39 -6.81 16.26
CA ALA A 70 -2.03 -6.42 16.60
C ALA A 70 -1.89 -4.94 17.00
N GLY A 71 -3.00 -4.18 17.07
CA GLY A 71 -3.03 -2.76 17.41
C GLY A 71 -2.59 -1.85 16.24
N GLY A 72 -2.58 -2.37 15.02
CA GLY A 72 -2.28 -1.61 13.81
C GLY A 72 -3.52 -1.00 13.17
N GLU A 73 -3.28 -0.04 12.30
CA GLU A 73 -4.29 0.57 11.43
C GLU A 73 -3.75 0.64 10.00
N ASN A 74 -4.65 0.69 9.02
CA ASN A 74 -4.30 0.92 7.63
C ASN A 74 -5.26 1.97 7.04
N ASN A 75 -4.87 2.53 5.90
CA ASN A 75 -5.72 3.40 5.11
C ASN A 75 -5.18 3.44 3.66
N ALA A 76 -5.96 4.01 2.75
CA ALA A 76 -5.58 4.25 1.37
C ALA A 76 -6.14 5.58 0.86
N TRP A 77 -5.69 5.98 -0.32
CA TRP A 77 -6.20 7.13 -1.07
C TRP A 77 -5.90 6.94 -2.56
N THR A 78 -6.74 7.55 -3.40
CA THR A 78 -6.62 7.61 -4.86
C THR A 78 -6.58 9.05 -5.34
#